data_AF-A0A3R7HJ14-F1
#
_entry.id   AF-A0A3R7HJ14-F1
#
_cell.length_a   1.000
_cell.length_b   1.000
_cell.length_c   1.000
_cell.angle_alpha   90.00
_cell.angle_beta   90.00
_cell.angle_gamma   90.00
#
_symmetry.space_group_name_H-M   'P 1'
#
loop_
_entity.id
_entity.type
_entity.pdbx_description
1 polymer ?
#
loop_
_entity_poly.entity_id
_entity_poly.type
_entity_poly.pdbx_seq_one_letter_code
_entity_poly.pdbx_strand_id
1 'polypeptide(L)'
;MSGTRYEEGDVVATPDGRGVVAAVLTEDFEFPQGGGKGEDDLTSVDASEDSPAYVVGLEAPTVGSAVYRASAMQASALEADDAPESTDTEALTDVVDEDVNGLDDLPEGWDRDSVLEYWSSIGGSWEACAEDLTDEFEAERAREHCSAMKDEVLRTQRWRNRF
;
A
#
# COMPACT_ATOMS: atom_id res chain seq x y z
N MET A 1 3.03 6.89 23.06
CA MET A 1 2.92 7.87 21.97
C MET A 1 3.59 7.20 20.81
N SER A 2 2.83 6.62 19.90
CA SER A 2 3.37 5.93 18.73
C SER A 2 4.16 6.95 17.90
N GLY A 3 5.42 6.66 17.63
CA GLY A 3 6.36 7.56 16.96
C GLY A 3 6.21 7.56 15.44
N THR A 4 5.00 7.30 14.93
CA THR A 4 4.73 7.19 13.50
C THR A 4 4.61 8.58 12.89
N ARG A 5 5.45 8.85 11.87
CA ARG A 5 5.47 10.15 11.16
C ARG A 5 4.35 10.26 10.11
N TYR A 6 3.87 9.13 9.63
CA TYR A 6 2.81 8.97 8.65
C TYR A 6 1.78 7.96 9.16
N GLU A 7 0.57 8.04 8.63
CA GLU A 7 -0.57 7.18 8.95
C GLU A 7 -1.06 6.44 7.70
N GLU A 8 -1.85 5.39 7.87
CA GLU A 8 -2.52 4.74 6.74
C GLU A 8 -3.41 5.75 5.99
N GLY A 9 -3.41 5.69 4.66
CA GLY A 9 -4.11 6.62 3.78
C GLY A 9 -3.34 7.89 3.44
N ASP A 10 -2.21 8.17 4.11
CA ASP A 10 -1.38 9.32 3.78
C ASP A 10 -0.78 9.21 2.38
N VAL A 11 -0.92 10.29 1.61
CA VAL A 11 -0.25 10.44 0.32
C VAL A 11 1.19 10.87 0.54
N VAL A 12 2.12 10.09 0.00
CA VAL A 12 3.55 10.30 0.18
C VAL A 12 4.27 10.28 -1.17
N ALA A 13 5.32 11.08 -1.26
CA ALA A 13 6.29 10.99 -2.34
C ALA A 13 7.45 10.09 -1.88
N THR A 14 7.75 9.06 -2.67
CA THR A 14 8.86 8.14 -2.48
C THR A 14 9.85 8.25 -3.65
N PRO A 15 11.06 7.69 -3.54
CA PRO A 15 12.02 7.65 -4.63
C PRO A 15 11.52 6.89 -5.88
N ASP A 16 10.62 5.93 -5.68
CA ASP A 16 10.03 5.13 -6.77
C ASP A 16 8.76 5.77 -7.37
N GLY A 17 8.29 6.87 -6.78
CA GLY A 17 7.16 7.64 -7.27
C GLY A 17 6.22 8.09 -6.16
N ARG A 18 5.08 8.65 -6.56
CA ARG A 18 3.99 8.95 -5.63
C ARG A 18 3.26 7.67 -5.23
N GLY A 19 2.76 7.63 -3.99
CA GLY A 19 1.99 6.51 -3.50
C GLY A 19 1.19 6.84 -2.24
N VAL A 20 0.44 5.84 -1.76
CA VAL A 20 -0.38 5.92 -0.55
C VAL A 20 0.12 4.91 0.47
N VAL A 21 0.26 5.35 1.73
CA VAL A 21 0.59 4.44 2.84
C VAL A 21 -0.58 3.48 3.04
N ALA A 22 -0.35 2.20 2.78
CA ALA A 22 -1.36 1.14 2.86
C ALA A 22 -1.30 0.34 4.16
N ALA A 23 -0.17 0.42 4.89
CA ALA A 23 -0.01 -0.15 6.23
C ALA A 23 1.17 0.49 6.97
N VAL A 24 1.05 0.63 8.29
CA VAL A 24 2.14 1.05 9.18
C VAL A 24 2.45 -0.09 10.15
N LEU A 25 3.69 -0.60 10.11
CA LEU A 25 4.12 -1.77 10.87
C LEU A 25 5.12 -1.33 11.92
N THR A 26 4.89 -1.75 13.17
CA THR A 26 5.73 -1.47 14.34
C THR A 26 6.32 -2.73 14.96
N GLU A 27 6.25 -3.85 14.25
CA GLU A 27 6.81 -5.14 14.64
C GLU A 27 7.43 -5.79 13.39
N ASP A 28 8.46 -6.62 13.61
CA ASP A 28 9.16 -7.31 12.53
C ASP A 28 8.17 -8.15 11.69
N PHE A 29 8.29 -8.05 10.38
CA PHE A 29 7.42 -8.77 9.46
C PHE A 29 8.16 -9.15 8.19
N GLU A 30 7.59 -10.08 7.44
CA GLU A 30 8.13 -10.49 6.14
C GLU A 30 7.30 -9.90 5.01
N PHE A 31 7.96 -9.30 4.01
CA PHE A 31 7.31 -8.70 2.85
C PHE A 31 7.80 -9.33 1.55
N PRO A 32 6.93 -9.60 0.56
CA PRO A 32 7.36 -10.11 -0.74
C PRO A 32 8.39 -9.20 -1.41
N GLN A 33 9.28 -9.78 -2.21
CA GLN A 33 10.21 -9.03 -3.07
C GLN A 33 9.75 -9.05 -4.52
N GLY A 34 9.86 -7.92 -5.20
CA GLY A 34 9.69 -7.82 -6.65
C GLY A 34 10.71 -8.66 -7.41
N GLY A 35 10.25 -9.42 -8.42
CA GLY A 35 11.12 -10.14 -9.36
C GLY A 35 11.34 -11.64 -9.10
N GLY A 36 10.86 -12.18 -7.97
CA GLY A 36 10.87 -13.61 -7.68
C GLY A 36 9.70 -14.35 -8.33
N LYS A 37 9.96 -15.36 -9.17
CA LYS A 37 8.93 -16.23 -9.78
C LYS A 37 8.27 -17.22 -8.79
N GLY A 38 8.42 -16.99 -7.49
CA GLY A 38 7.97 -17.91 -6.44
C GLY A 38 7.19 -17.20 -5.34
N GLU A 39 6.25 -17.92 -4.75
CA GLU A 39 5.43 -17.52 -3.61
C GLU A 39 6.25 -17.34 -2.30
N ASP A 40 7.54 -17.74 -2.32
CA ASP A 40 8.42 -17.82 -1.15
C ASP A 40 9.54 -16.75 -1.07
N ASP A 41 9.66 -15.83 -2.05
CA ASP A 41 10.67 -14.76 -2.00
C ASP A 41 10.19 -13.62 -1.08
N LEU A 42 10.45 -13.80 0.21
CA LEU A 42 10.14 -12.85 1.29
C LEU A 42 11.42 -12.23 1.86
N THR A 43 11.39 -10.93 2.10
CA THR A 43 12.39 -10.20 2.88
C THR A 43 11.87 -9.91 4.26
N SER A 44 12.66 -10.22 5.29
CA SER A 44 12.39 -9.76 6.65
C SER A 44 12.66 -8.26 6.75
N VAL A 45 11.69 -7.53 7.27
CA VAL A 45 11.76 -6.09 7.51
C VAL A 45 11.73 -5.88 9.02
N ASP A 46 12.82 -5.30 9.55
CA ASP A 46 12.89 -4.90 10.95
C ASP A 46 12.03 -3.67 11.22
N ALA A 47 11.03 -3.77 12.09
CA ALA A 47 10.17 -2.66 12.45
C ALA A 47 9.88 -2.64 13.95
N SER A 48 9.77 -1.43 14.50
CA SER A 48 9.53 -1.21 15.92
C SER A 48 8.71 0.06 16.13
N GLU A 49 8.17 0.26 17.33
CA GLU A 49 7.45 1.49 17.68
C GLU A 49 8.31 2.77 17.50
N ASP A 50 9.62 2.65 17.72
CA ASP A 50 10.60 3.74 17.56
C ASP A 50 11.11 3.88 16.11
N SER A 51 10.98 2.83 15.30
CA SER A 51 11.39 2.81 13.89
C SER A 51 10.36 2.01 13.06
N PRO A 52 9.17 2.61 12.83
CA PRO A 52 8.14 1.96 12.04
C PRO A 52 8.56 1.78 10.58
N ALA A 53 7.96 0.80 9.94
CA ALA A 53 8.06 0.53 8.51
C ALA A 53 6.72 0.83 7.82
N TYR A 54 6.78 1.36 6.61
CA TYR A 54 5.61 1.87 5.89
C TYR A 54 5.47 1.13 4.57
N VAL A 55 4.36 0.43 4.38
CA VAL A 55 4.04 -0.20 3.10
C VAL A 55 3.33 0.84 2.24
N VAL A 56 3.89 1.15 1.07
CA VAL A 56 3.36 2.18 0.17
C VAL A 56 2.95 1.54 -1.15
N GLY A 57 1.70 1.74 -1.55
CA GLY A 57 1.21 1.42 -2.90
C GLY A 57 1.54 2.55 -3.85
N LEU A 58 2.32 2.28 -4.89
CA LEU A 58 2.83 3.26 -5.85
C LEU A 58 1.82 3.51 -6.99
N GLU A 59 1.83 4.74 -7.51
CA GLU A 59 1.02 5.23 -8.64
C GLU A 59 1.79 5.20 -9.98
N ALA A 60 3.12 5.32 -9.93
CA ALA A 60 4.01 5.45 -11.09
C ALA A 60 3.97 4.24 -12.06
N PRO A 61 4.42 4.37 -13.34
CA PRO A 61 4.33 3.32 -14.37
C PRO A 61 5.07 2.01 -14.05
N THR A 62 5.92 2.00 -13.03
CA THR A 62 6.36 0.79 -12.32
C THR A 62 5.34 0.51 -11.22
N VAL A 63 4.22 -0.09 -11.63
CA VAL A 63 3.05 -0.37 -10.79
C VAL A 63 3.51 -1.30 -9.66
N GLY A 64 3.12 -1.07 -8.40
CA GLY A 64 3.53 -1.98 -7.34
C GLY A 64 3.36 -1.47 -5.91
N SER A 65 3.91 -2.20 -4.95
CA SER A 65 4.13 -1.72 -3.59
C SER A 65 5.53 -2.03 -3.07
N ALA A 66 6.04 -1.17 -2.21
CA ALA A 66 7.32 -1.36 -1.54
C ALA A 66 7.26 -0.83 -0.11
N VAL A 67 8.22 -1.25 0.71
CA VAL A 67 8.35 -0.85 2.10
C VAL A 67 9.40 0.23 2.23
N TYR A 68 9.07 1.31 2.95
CA TYR A 68 9.95 2.45 3.17
C TYR A 68 10.10 2.78 4.66
N ARG A 69 11.15 3.53 4.96
CA ARG A 69 11.30 4.24 6.23
C ARG A 69 10.69 5.65 6.11
N ALA A 70 10.25 6.21 7.23
CA ALA A 70 9.79 7.60 7.29
C ALA A 70 10.83 8.63 6.79
N SER A 71 12.13 8.31 6.83
CA SER A 71 13.20 9.17 6.31
C SER A 71 13.30 9.19 4.79
N ALA A 72 12.83 8.11 4.13
CA ALA A 72 12.84 7.96 2.67
C ALA A 72 11.60 8.55 2.01
N MET A 73 10.63 9.00 2.79
CA MET A 73 9.34 9.51 2.31
C MET A 73 9.19 10.99 2.65
N GLN A 74 8.42 11.69 1.83
CA GLN A 74 7.99 13.06 2.11
C GLN A 74 6.46 13.14 2.06
N ALA A 75 5.86 13.86 3.02
CA ALA A 75 4.43 14.13 2.96
C ALA A 75 4.15 14.95 1.70
N SER A 76 3.27 14.46 0.84
CA SER A 76 2.89 15.16 -0.38
C SER A 76 1.41 15.46 -0.35
N ALA A 77 1.02 16.67 -0.73
CA ALA A 77 -0.35 16.92 -1.13
C ALA A 77 -0.52 16.37 -2.56
N LEU A 78 -1.73 15.86 -2.88
CA LEU A 78 -2.09 15.39 -4.23
C LEU A 78 -1.86 16.46 -5.33
N GLU A 79 -1.60 17.72 -4.96
CA GLU A 79 -1.45 18.86 -5.88
C GLU A 79 0.00 19.34 -6.11
N ALA A 80 1.04 18.66 -5.61
CA ALA A 80 2.43 19.13 -5.75
C ALA A 80 3.31 18.19 -6.59
N ASP A 81 3.87 18.74 -7.67
CA ASP A 81 4.74 18.10 -8.67
C ASP A 81 6.18 17.82 -8.18
N ASP A 82 6.36 17.52 -6.89
CA ASP A 82 7.68 17.39 -6.25
C ASP A 82 7.92 15.92 -5.85
N ALA A 83 8.26 15.09 -6.85
CA ALA A 83 8.85 13.79 -6.57
C ALA A 83 10.31 14.00 -6.13
N PRO A 84 10.77 13.46 -5.00
CA PRO A 84 12.19 13.50 -4.65
C PRO A 84 13.01 12.85 -5.76
N GLU A 85 14.22 13.38 -6.01
CA GLU A 85 15.19 12.74 -6.90
C GLU A 85 15.41 11.29 -6.44
N SER A 86 15.04 10.33 -7.29
CA SER A 86 15.19 8.90 -7.04
C SER A 86 16.64 8.58 -6.66
N THR A 87 16.87 8.18 -5.41
CA THR A 87 18.09 7.47 -5.07
C THR A 87 17.75 5.99 -4.95
N ASP A 88 18.37 5.15 -5.77
CA ASP A 88 18.17 3.70 -5.94
C ASP A 88 18.40 2.85 -4.66
N THR A 89 18.25 3.37 -3.43
CA THR A 89 18.66 2.62 -2.20
C THR A 89 17.91 3.00 -0.92
N GLU A 90 16.69 3.53 -0.99
CA GLU A 90 15.95 3.93 0.23
C GLU A 90 14.73 3.06 0.56
N ALA A 91 14.24 2.26 -0.40
CA ALA A 91 13.25 1.22 -0.11
C ALA A 91 13.92 0.07 0.66
N LEU A 92 13.23 -0.48 1.65
CA LEU A 92 13.64 -1.67 2.40
C LEU A 92 13.42 -2.95 1.59
N THR A 93 12.63 -2.87 0.52
CA THR A 93 12.22 -3.98 -0.33
C THR A 93 12.17 -3.54 -1.78
N ASP A 94 12.42 -4.46 -2.71
CA ASP A 94 12.11 -4.24 -4.12
C ASP A 94 10.61 -3.99 -4.34
N VAL A 95 10.28 -3.24 -5.41
CA VAL A 95 8.89 -2.96 -5.81
C VAL A 95 8.19 -4.25 -6.24
N VAL A 96 7.16 -4.63 -5.50
CA VAL A 96 6.31 -5.79 -5.76
C VAL A 96 5.24 -5.41 -6.78
N ASP A 97 5.32 -6.01 -7.97
CA ASP A 97 4.31 -5.93 -9.01
C ASP A 97 3.91 -7.34 -9.45
N GLU A 98 3.15 -8.03 -8.62
CA GLU A 98 2.49 -9.24 -9.10
C GLU A 98 1.33 -8.78 -9.98
N ASP A 99 1.23 -9.31 -11.20
CA ASP A 99 0.12 -9.04 -12.13
C ASP A 99 -1.19 -9.58 -11.49
N VAL A 100 -1.71 -8.83 -10.53
CA VAL A 100 -2.90 -9.15 -9.77
C VAL A 100 -4.09 -8.48 -10.41
N ASN A 101 -5.17 -9.24 -10.48
CA ASN A 101 -6.43 -8.83 -11.07
C ASN A 101 -7.38 -8.31 -9.99
N GLY A 102 -6.92 -7.42 -9.12
CA GLY A 102 -7.77 -6.84 -8.08
C GLY A 102 -8.94 -6.05 -8.66
N LEU A 103 -8.71 -5.38 -9.80
CA LEU A 103 -9.74 -4.63 -10.53
C LEU A 103 -10.87 -5.51 -11.12
N ASP A 104 -10.60 -6.77 -11.48
CA ASP A 104 -11.63 -7.68 -12.03
C ASP A 104 -12.71 -8.07 -10.99
N ASP A 105 -12.36 -8.00 -9.70
CA ASP A 105 -13.26 -8.27 -8.58
C ASP A 105 -13.96 -6.99 -8.06
N LEU A 106 -13.67 -5.82 -8.66
CA LEU A 106 -14.32 -4.54 -8.36
C LEU A 106 -15.45 -4.24 -9.36
N PRO A 107 -16.39 -3.35 -9.00
CA PRO A 107 -17.44 -2.91 -9.94
C PRO A 107 -16.85 -2.33 -11.24
N GLU A 108 -17.57 -2.50 -12.35
CA GLU A 108 -17.15 -1.94 -13.64
C GLU A 108 -16.95 -0.41 -13.57
N GLY A 109 -15.79 0.07 -14.03
CA GLY A 109 -15.42 1.49 -14.06
C GLY A 109 -14.46 1.94 -12.95
N TRP A 110 -13.95 1.01 -12.13
CA TRP A 110 -12.84 1.28 -11.22
C TRP A 110 -11.51 1.11 -11.94
N ASP A 111 -10.72 2.18 -11.95
CA ASP A 111 -9.33 2.18 -12.39
C ASP A 111 -8.39 2.32 -11.18
N ARG A 112 -7.10 2.08 -11.40
CA ARG A 112 -6.04 2.18 -10.37
C ARG A 112 -6.10 3.49 -9.58
N ASP A 113 -6.19 4.62 -10.29
CA ASP A 113 -6.25 5.94 -9.70
C ASP A 113 -7.49 6.11 -8.80
N SER A 114 -8.64 5.58 -9.23
CA SER A 114 -9.87 5.60 -8.44
C SER A 114 -9.75 4.76 -7.17
N VAL A 115 -9.07 3.61 -7.25
CA VAL A 115 -8.80 2.77 -6.06
C VAL A 115 -7.89 3.51 -5.08
N LEU A 116 -6.77 4.09 -5.54
CA LEU A 116 -5.85 4.81 -4.66
C LEU A 116 -6.47 6.06 -4.05
N GLU A 117 -7.24 6.82 -4.84
CA GLU A 117 -7.96 8.01 -4.36
C GLU A 117 -9.01 7.64 -3.30
N TYR A 118 -9.84 6.63 -3.58
CA TYR A 118 -10.84 6.17 -2.61
C TYR A 118 -10.17 5.62 -1.35
N TRP A 119 -9.15 4.78 -1.50
CA TRP A 119 -8.38 4.20 -0.39
C TRP A 119 -7.79 5.30 0.50
N SER A 120 -7.16 6.33 -0.09
CA SER A 120 -6.68 7.48 0.67
C SER A 120 -7.82 8.25 1.35
N SER A 121 -8.94 8.48 0.66
CA SER A 121 -10.11 9.22 1.18
C SER A 121 -10.72 8.58 2.44
N ILE A 122 -10.65 7.26 2.58
CA ILE A 122 -11.20 6.53 3.73
C ILE A 122 -10.15 6.30 4.84
N GLY A 123 -8.95 6.86 4.72
CA GLY A 123 -7.87 6.66 5.68
C GLY A 123 -7.07 5.36 5.47
N GLY A 124 -7.13 4.80 4.26
CA GLY A 124 -6.21 3.79 3.75
C GLY A 124 -6.10 2.47 4.51
N SER A 125 -7.16 2.10 5.23
CA SER A 125 -7.22 0.84 5.96
C SER A 125 -8.35 -0.06 5.45
N TRP A 126 -8.14 -1.37 5.56
CA TRP A 126 -9.16 -2.35 5.18
C TRP A 126 -10.40 -2.25 6.08
N GLU A 127 -10.21 -1.94 7.37
CA GLU A 127 -11.30 -1.77 8.32
C GLU A 127 -12.17 -0.57 7.94
N ALA A 128 -11.56 0.58 7.64
CA ALA A 128 -12.32 1.75 7.20
C ALA A 128 -13.06 1.51 5.88
N CYS A 129 -12.44 0.77 4.94
CA CYS A 129 -13.09 0.37 3.71
C CYS A 129 -14.30 -0.52 3.98
N ALA A 130 -14.13 -1.53 4.83
CA ALA A 130 -15.19 -2.48 5.14
C ALA A 130 -16.33 -1.78 5.87
N GLU A 131 -16.05 -0.85 6.78
CA GLU A 131 -17.06 -0.05 7.46
C GLU A 131 -17.84 0.85 6.48
N ASP A 132 -17.14 1.60 5.62
CA ASP A 132 -17.76 2.50 4.63
C ASP A 132 -18.63 1.74 3.62
N LEU A 133 -18.12 0.62 3.09
CA LEU A 133 -18.84 -0.19 2.10
C LEU A 133 -19.92 -1.08 2.73
N THR A 134 -19.94 -1.32 4.03
CA THR A 134 -21.00 -2.13 4.68
C THR A 134 -22.36 -1.40 4.68
N ASP A 135 -22.38 -0.08 4.57
CA ASP A 135 -23.64 0.67 4.44
C ASP A 135 -24.29 0.50 3.05
N GLU A 136 -23.48 0.30 2.00
CA GLU A 136 -23.93 0.15 0.62
C GLU A 136 -24.01 -1.31 0.15
N PHE A 137 -23.18 -2.19 0.72
CA PHE A 137 -23.09 -3.62 0.43
C PHE A 137 -23.28 -4.46 1.69
N GLU A 138 -23.72 -5.73 1.55
CA GLU A 138 -23.71 -6.66 2.68
C GLU A 138 -22.28 -6.84 3.21
N ALA A 139 -22.12 -6.99 4.53
CA ALA A 139 -20.81 -7.03 5.19
C ALA A 139 -19.82 -8.05 4.60
N GLU A 140 -20.31 -9.18 4.09
CA GLU A 140 -19.46 -10.16 3.40
C GLU A 140 -18.92 -9.62 2.08
N ARG A 141 -19.78 -9.00 1.25
CA ARG A 141 -19.37 -8.37 -0.01
C ARG A 141 -18.50 -7.15 0.18
N ALA A 142 -18.78 -6.32 1.17
CA ALA A 142 -17.94 -5.17 1.51
C ALA A 142 -16.50 -5.62 1.76
N ARG A 143 -16.33 -6.69 2.55
CA ARG A 143 -15.02 -7.29 2.84
C ARG A 143 -14.33 -7.85 1.60
N GLU A 144 -15.07 -8.54 0.74
CA GLU A 144 -14.55 -9.06 -0.54
C GLU A 144 -14.02 -7.92 -1.42
N HIS A 145 -14.81 -6.85 -1.60
CA HIS A 145 -14.39 -5.69 -2.38
C HIS A 145 -13.20 -4.95 -1.74
N CYS A 146 -13.16 -4.80 -0.42
CA CYS A 146 -12.03 -4.18 0.27
C CYS A 146 -10.75 -5.01 0.19
N SER A 147 -10.86 -6.34 0.19
CA SER A 147 -9.73 -7.23 -0.06
C SER A 147 -9.27 -7.15 -1.53
N ALA A 148 -10.17 -6.97 -2.49
CA ALA A 148 -9.83 -6.69 -3.88
C ALA A 148 -9.13 -5.34 -4.06
N MET A 149 -9.63 -4.28 -3.40
CA MET A 149 -8.98 -2.97 -3.40
C MET A 149 -7.59 -3.03 -2.75
N LYS A 150 -7.44 -3.71 -1.60
CA LYS A 150 -6.14 -3.83 -0.93
C LYS A 150 -5.13 -4.59 -1.78
N ASP A 151 -5.55 -5.68 -2.42
CA ASP A 151 -4.72 -6.44 -3.35
C ASP A 151 -4.31 -5.61 -4.54
N GLU A 152 -5.24 -4.82 -5.08
CA GLU A 152 -4.93 -3.85 -6.11
C GLU A 152 -3.88 -2.89 -5.56
N VAL A 153 -4.16 -2.10 -4.52
CA VAL A 153 -3.24 -1.12 -3.90
C VAL A 153 -1.84 -1.69 -3.69
N LEU A 154 -1.73 -2.90 -3.15
CA LEU A 154 -0.45 -3.57 -2.87
C LEU A 154 0.16 -4.30 -4.08
N ARG A 155 -0.60 -4.51 -5.15
CA ARG A 155 -0.23 -5.32 -6.32
C ARG A 155 0.23 -6.73 -5.92
N THR A 156 -0.41 -7.30 -4.89
CA THR A 156 -0.15 -8.66 -4.40
C THR A 156 -1.35 -9.21 -3.63
N GLN A 157 -1.66 -10.49 -3.83
CA GLN A 157 -2.69 -11.21 -3.06
C GLN A 157 -2.15 -11.86 -1.79
N ARG A 158 -0.82 -11.82 -1.61
CA ARG A 158 -0.13 -12.53 -0.51
C ARG A 158 -0.47 -11.95 0.87
N TRP A 159 -1.01 -10.73 0.89
CA TRP A 159 -1.44 -10.04 2.11
C TRP A 159 -2.80 -10.48 2.65
N ARG A 160 -3.68 -11.11 1.85
CA ARG A 160 -5.03 -11.54 2.28
C ARG A 160 -5.04 -12.56 3.41
N ASN A 161 -3.96 -13.33 3.58
CA ASN A 161 -3.88 -14.42 4.57
C ASN A 161 -3.11 -14.04 5.84
N ARG A 162 -2.77 -12.75 6.03
CA ARG A 162 -1.89 -12.30 7.12
C ARG A 162 -2.61 -11.59 8.27
N PHE A 163 -3.95 -11.53 8.27
CA PHE A 163 -4.79 -10.91 9.31
C PHE A 163 -5.99 -11.78 9.66
#